data_AF-A0A7W0SYH4-F1
#
_entry.id   AF-A0A7W0SYH4-F1
#
_cell.length_a   1.000
_cell.length_b   1.000
_cell.length_c   1.000
_cell.angle_alpha   90.00
_cell.angle_beta   90.00
_cell.angle_gamma   90.00
#
_symmetry.space_group_name_H-M   'P 1'
#
loop_
_entity.id
_entity.type
_entity.pdbx_description
1 polymer ?
#
loop_
_entity_poly.entity_id
_entity_poly.type
_entity_poly.pdbx_seq_one_letter_code
_entity_poly.pdbx_strand_id
1 'polypeptide(L)'
;MQQFARLKFASFGLKVPVNWQPPQGDDAKHYGDAFKPEEKQTVPGMGVPLLFMAASTNKYHTDSQKMHIGKIGGFIDGMCSAICSAWGQWQSMASMTGVLVNAVTASMGQIVGPPLMPLILASAPKSSPMELKYSNVIATVISNGWMQFTATVKIPGLPMFPAFAAFPGPLAPPIPNVPVPFAALTQVPVSISTNMLKMQMIGQLGDPAAPFHKELFEAISNAFEQCYNLWKASTMVTNILGTGPIPTFAPPYVPVGPVVGGMGNMLPGGFV
;
A
#
# COMPACT_ATOMS: atom_id res chain seq x y z
N MET A 1 -0.29 8.34 3.75
CA MET A 1 -0.72 7.97 2.38
C MET A 1 -1.38 9.13 1.63
N GLN A 2 -2.46 9.73 2.15
CA GLN A 2 -3.22 10.81 1.47
C GLN A 2 -2.35 11.95 0.93
N GLN A 3 -1.42 12.46 1.75
CA GLN A 3 -0.51 13.53 1.34
C GLN A 3 0.35 13.13 0.13
N PHE A 4 0.92 11.92 0.12
CA PHE A 4 1.70 11.43 -1.03
C PHE A 4 0.84 11.34 -2.29
N ALA A 5 -0.39 10.82 -2.17
CA ALA A 5 -1.30 10.71 -3.30
C ALA A 5 -1.67 12.09 -3.85
N ARG A 6 -2.03 13.04 -3.00
CA ARG A 6 -2.37 14.41 -3.39
C ARG A 6 -1.20 15.15 -4.03
N LEU A 7 0.00 15.04 -3.46
CA LEU A 7 1.21 15.64 -4.03
C LEU A 7 1.52 15.06 -5.42
N LYS A 8 1.45 13.74 -5.55
CA LYS A 8 1.66 13.08 -6.84
C LYS A 8 0.59 13.48 -7.86
N PHE A 9 -0.68 13.53 -7.46
CA PHE A 9 -1.76 13.94 -8.35
C PHE A 9 -1.61 15.40 -8.81
N ALA A 10 -1.30 16.32 -7.89
CA ALA A 10 -1.05 17.72 -8.22
C ALA A 10 0.15 17.91 -9.15
N SER A 11 1.16 17.03 -9.08
CA SER A 11 2.35 17.11 -9.94
C SER A 11 2.06 16.97 -11.44
N PHE A 12 0.88 16.43 -11.82
CA PHE A 12 0.46 16.34 -13.22
C PHE A 12 0.01 17.69 -13.80
N GLY A 13 -0.23 18.71 -12.97
CA GLY A 13 -0.57 20.06 -13.44
C GLY A 13 -1.86 20.11 -14.28
N LEU A 14 -2.85 19.27 -13.95
CA LEU A 14 -4.07 19.11 -14.73
C LEU A 14 -4.88 20.41 -14.77
N LYS A 15 -5.25 20.84 -15.98
CA LYS A 15 -6.09 22.02 -16.20
C LYS A 15 -7.53 21.61 -16.50
N VAL A 16 -8.48 22.35 -15.95
CA VAL A 16 -9.92 22.19 -16.23
C VAL A 16 -10.57 23.51 -16.61
N PRO A 17 -11.48 23.52 -17.61
CA PRO A 17 -11.84 22.40 -18.49
C PRO A 17 -10.69 21.95 -19.40
N VAL A 18 -10.69 20.67 -19.77
CA VAL A 18 -9.63 20.04 -20.57
C VAL A 18 -9.67 20.60 -21.99
N ASN A 19 -8.50 20.84 -22.60
CA ASN A 19 -8.34 21.35 -23.97
C ASN A 19 -8.97 22.72 -24.25
N TRP A 20 -9.28 23.51 -23.22
CA TRP A 20 -9.76 24.87 -23.43
C TRP A 20 -8.67 25.75 -24.05
N GLN A 21 -9.08 26.55 -25.03
CA GLN A 21 -8.27 27.59 -25.65
C GLN A 21 -9.04 28.91 -25.58
N PRO A 22 -8.35 30.04 -25.31
CA PRO A 22 -8.99 31.33 -25.35
C PRO A 22 -9.50 31.60 -26.77
N PRO A 23 -10.79 31.99 -26.93
CA PRO A 23 -11.32 32.37 -28.23
C PRO A 23 -10.59 33.60 -28.77
N GLN A 24 -10.50 33.70 -30.10
CA GLN A 24 -9.81 34.77 -30.81
C GLN A 24 -10.74 35.43 -31.83
N GLY A 25 -10.43 36.66 -32.25
CA GLY A 25 -11.23 37.38 -33.24
C GLY A 25 -12.66 37.64 -32.78
N ASP A 26 -13.63 37.50 -33.68
CA ASP A 26 -15.05 37.76 -33.40
C ASP A 26 -15.62 36.82 -32.32
N ASP A 27 -15.09 35.61 -32.22
CA ASP A 27 -15.48 34.65 -31.17
C ASP A 27 -15.08 35.13 -29.77
N ALA A 28 -14.00 35.93 -29.66
CA ALA A 28 -13.59 36.51 -28.38
C ALA A 28 -14.63 37.51 -27.86
N LYS A 29 -15.26 38.25 -28.77
CA LYS A 29 -16.34 39.19 -28.44
C LYS A 29 -17.58 38.43 -27.98
N HIS A 30 -18.00 37.41 -28.73
CA HIS A 30 -19.12 36.55 -28.33
C HIS A 30 -18.90 35.89 -26.97
N TYR A 31 -17.69 35.38 -26.69
CA TYR A 31 -17.34 34.83 -25.38
C TYR A 31 -17.39 35.91 -24.29
N GLY A 32 -16.86 37.11 -24.54
CA GLY A 32 -16.90 38.22 -23.58
C GLY A 32 -18.32 38.68 -23.26
N ASP A 33 -19.22 38.67 -24.25
CA ASP A 33 -20.61 39.12 -24.11
C ASP A 33 -21.52 38.04 -23.48
N ALA A 34 -21.12 36.77 -23.53
CA ALA A 34 -21.89 35.65 -22.97
C ALA A 34 -21.93 35.59 -21.43
N PHE A 35 -21.06 36.33 -20.73
CA PHE A 35 -20.92 36.28 -19.27
C PHE A 35 -21.24 37.63 -18.62
N LYS A 36 -21.89 37.58 -17.44
CA LYS A 36 -22.07 38.77 -16.61
C LYS A 36 -20.72 39.28 -16.12
N PRO A 37 -20.58 40.59 -15.81
CA PRO A 37 -19.31 41.16 -15.34
C PRO A 37 -18.68 40.40 -14.16
N GLU A 38 -19.50 39.96 -13.21
CA GLU A 38 -19.10 39.16 -12.03
C GLU A 38 -18.64 37.72 -12.35
N GLU A 39 -18.97 37.20 -13.53
CA GLU A 39 -18.61 35.85 -13.97
C GLU A 39 -17.31 35.83 -14.79
N LYS A 40 -16.88 36.99 -15.31
CA LYS A 40 -15.66 37.12 -16.13
C LYS A 40 -14.40 36.85 -15.33
N GLN A 41 -14.41 37.20 -14.04
CA GLN A 41 -13.26 37.02 -13.17
C GLN A 41 -13.68 36.63 -11.76
N THR A 42 -13.26 35.44 -11.36
CA THR A 42 -13.50 34.86 -10.04
C THR A 42 -12.21 34.26 -9.51
N VAL A 43 -12.15 34.09 -8.19
CA VAL A 43 -10.97 33.53 -7.53
C VAL A 43 -10.95 32.01 -7.74
N PRO A 44 -9.86 31.44 -8.30
CA PRO A 44 -9.64 29.99 -8.38
C PRO A 44 -9.74 29.32 -7.00
N GLY A 45 -9.96 28.01 -7.00
CA GLY A 45 -9.86 27.21 -5.78
C GLY A 45 -8.47 27.39 -5.13
N MET A 46 -8.44 27.61 -3.82
CA MET A 46 -7.21 27.68 -3.05
C MET A 46 -6.99 26.36 -2.29
N GLY A 47 -5.73 25.94 -2.17
CA GLY A 47 -5.37 24.72 -1.45
C GLY A 47 -3.94 24.26 -1.78
N VAL A 48 -3.29 23.62 -0.82
CA VAL A 48 -1.95 23.06 -0.99
C VAL A 48 -1.99 21.55 -0.70
N PRO A 49 -1.66 20.68 -1.66
CA PRO A 49 -1.39 20.97 -3.06
C PRO A 49 -2.68 21.18 -3.87
N LEU A 50 -2.61 21.99 -4.93
CA LEU A 50 -3.73 22.26 -5.82
C LEU A 50 -3.88 21.11 -6.83
N LEU A 51 -4.93 20.29 -6.70
CA LEU A 51 -5.12 19.10 -7.55
C LEU A 51 -5.45 19.42 -9.01
N PHE A 52 -6.13 20.55 -9.24
CA PHE A 52 -6.51 21.03 -10.57
C PHE A 52 -6.28 22.53 -10.68
N MET A 53 -5.82 22.98 -11.85
CA MET A 53 -5.71 24.37 -12.22
C MET A 53 -6.93 24.79 -13.05
N ALA A 54 -7.46 26.00 -12.82
CA ALA A 54 -8.47 26.55 -13.71
C ALA A 54 -7.82 27.01 -15.03
N ALA A 55 -8.50 26.80 -16.16
CA ALA A 55 -8.00 27.23 -17.47
C ALA A 55 -7.97 28.76 -17.62
N SER A 56 -8.88 29.47 -16.92
CA SER A 56 -8.87 30.92 -16.78
C SER A 56 -9.57 31.34 -15.48
N THR A 57 -9.65 32.65 -15.22
CA THR A 57 -10.40 33.21 -14.08
C THR A 57 -11.91 33.25 -14.28
N ASN A 58 -12.43 32.80 -15.43
CA ASN A 58 -13.86 32.74 -15.67
C ASN A 58 -14.53 31.82 -14.63
N LYS A 59 -15.70 32.23 -14.13
CA LYS A 59 -16.47 31.53 -13.10
C LYS A 59 -16.66 30.04 -13.40
N TYR A 60 -16.99 29.68 -14.64
CA TYR A 60 -17.21 28.28 -15.00
C TYR A 60 -15.94 27.44 -14.90
N HIS A 61 -14.78 28.03 -15.16
CA HIS A 61 -13.49 27.33 -15.04
C HIS A 61 -13.08 27.17 -13.58
N THR A 62 -13.22 28.23 -12.77
CA THR A 62 -12.86 28.17 -11.34
C THR A 62 -13.86 27.31 -10.55
N ASP A 63 -15.14 27.29 -10.92
CA ASP A 63 -16.14 26.42 -10.29
C ASP A 63 -15.94 24.96 -10.70
N SER A 64 -15.63 24.68 -11.98
CA SER A 64 -15.27 23.33 -12.42
C SER A 64 -14.02 22.83 -11.69
N GLN A 65 -13.02 23.68 -11.55
CA GLN A 65 -11.81 23.40 -10.76
C GLN A 65 -12.16 23.04 -9.31
N LYS A 66 -12.94 23.87 -8.61
CA LYS A 66 -13.35 23.62 -7.22
C LYS A 66 -14.15 22.31 -7.11
N MET A 67 -15.06 22.05 -8.04
CA MET A 67 -15.85 20.82 -8.08
C MET A 67 -14.96 19.58 -8.23
N HIS A 68 -14.01 19.60 -9.16
CA HIS A 68 -13.09 18.48 -9.39
C HIS A 68 -12.16 18.26 -8.20
N ILE A 69 -11.65 19.34 -7.58
CA ILE A 69 -10.87 19.26 -6.34
C ILE A 69 -11.69 18.57 -5.24
N GLY A 70 -12.95 18.96 -5.04
CA GLY A 70 -13.81 18.37 -4.03
C GLY A 70 -14.08 16.88 -4.29
N LYS A 71 -14.49 16.52 -5.51
CA LYS A 71 -14.86 15.14 -5.86
C LYS A 71 -13.65 14.20 -5.91
N ILE A 72 -12.62 14.54 -6.68
CA ILE A 72 -11.46 13.67 -6.86
C ILE A 72 -10.57 13.70 -5.61
N GLY A 73 -10.43 14.86 -4.96
CA GLY A 73 -9.72 14.95 -3.69
C GLY A 73 -10.39 14.11 -2.59
N GLY A 74 -11.71 14.20 -2.47
CA GLY A 74 -12.48 13.37 -1.53
C GLY A 74 -12.36 11.87 -1.82
N PHE A 75 -12.40 11.48 -3.10
CA PHE A 75 -12.20 10.08 -3.50
C PHE A 75 -10.78 9.57 -3.18
N ILE A 76 -9.74 10.35 -3.51
CA ILE A 76 -8.34 10.02 -3.18
C ILE A 76 -8.18 9.80 -1.69
N ASP A 77 -8.71 10.72 -0.87
CA ASP A 77 -8.59 10.65 0.58
C ASP A 77 -9.31 9.43 1.15
N GLY A 78 -10.56 9.21 0.71
CA GLY A 78 -11.36 8.07 1.13
C GLY A 78 -10.71 6.74 0.75
N MET A 79 -10.19 6.61 -0.47
CA MET A 79 -9.46 5.41 -0.88
C MET A 79 -8.17 5.20 -0.10
N CYS A 80 -7.37 6.25 0.11
CA CYS A 80 -6.15 6.15 0.90
C CYS A 80 -6.44 5.75 2.36
N SER A 81 -7.50 6.29 2.97
CA SER A 81 -7.96 5.90 4.31
C SER A 81 -8.39 4.44 4.36
N ALA A 82 -9.13 3.98 3.35
CA ALA A 82 -9.58 2.59 3.27
C ALA A 82 -8.40 1.63 3.15
N ILE A 83 -7.41 1.96 2.31
CA ILE A 83 -6.19 1.16 2.16
C ILE A 83 -5.36 1.13 3.46
N CYS A 84 -5.16 2.28 4.12
CA CYS A 84 -4.42 2.32 5.39
C CYS A 84 -5.13 1.50 6.48
N SER A 85 -6.46 1.60 6.57
CA SER A 85 -7.25 0.84 7.54
C SER A 85 -7.16 -0.66 7.27
N ALA A 86 -7.30 -1.06 6.00
CA ALA A 86 -7.16 -2.45 5.56
C ALA A 86 -5.76 -3.00 5.84
N TRP A 87 -4.71 -2.21 5.59
CA TRP A 87 -3.34 -2.59 5.89
C TRP A 87 -3.14 -2.80 7.39
N GLY A 88 -3.57 -1.86 8.23
CA GLY A 88 -3.45 -2.01 9.69
C GLY A 88 -4.14 -3.26 10.22
N GLN A 89 -5.37 -3.52 9.73
CA GLN A 89 -6.09 -4.77 10.05
C GLN A 89 -5.34 -6.00 9.57
N TRP A 90 -4.86 -6.00 8.32
CA TRP A 90 -4.07 -7.09 7.77
C TRP A 90 -2.82 -7.36 8.61
N GLN A 91 -2.06 -6.34 8.98
CA GLN A 91 -0.83 -6.47 9.76
C GLN A 91 -1.10 -7.09 11.14
N SER A 92 -2.20 -6.71 11.80
CA SER A 92 -2.60 -7.29 13.08
C SER A 92 -2.98 -8.78 13.00
N MET A 93 -3.42 -9.23 11.82
CA MET A 93 -3.83 -10.61 11.57
C MET A 93 -2.75 -11.45 10.87
N ALA A 94 -1.72 -10.81 10.32
CA ALA A 94 -0.70 -11.47 9.54
C ALA A 94 0.21 -12.32 10.43
N SER A 95 0.45 -13.54 9.99
CA SER A 95 1.30 -14.54 10.61
C SER A 95 2.44 -14.95 9.67
N MET A 96 3.39 -15.71 10.19
CA MET A 96 4.47 -16.33 9.41
C MET A 96 4.55 -17.80 9.78
N THR A 97 4.50 -18.69 8.79
CA THR A 97 4.49 -20.14 9.01
C THR A 97 5.56 -20.84 8.19
N GLY A 98 5.95 -22.05 8.59
CA GLY A 98 6.94 -22.84 7.84
C GLY A 98 8.36 -22.30 7.96
N VAL A 99 8.69 -21.66 9.09
CA VAL A 99 10.07 -21.29 9.41
C VAL A 99 10.83 -22.55 9.82
N LEU A 100 11.99 -22.76 9.22
CA LEU A 100 12.92 -23.83 9.59
C LEU A 100 13.94 -23.29 10.58
N VAL A 101 14.16 -24.02 11.69
CA VAL A 101 15.09 -23.61 12.74
C VAL A 101 16.22 -24.63 12.87
N ASN A 102 17.46 -24.16 12.70
CA ASN A 102 18.67 -24.97 12.86
C ASN A 102 19.69 -24.21 13.71
N ALA A 103 19.92 -24.73 14.92
CA ALA A 103 20.67 -24.09 15.97
C ALA A 103 20.20 -22.64 16.14
N VAL A 104 21.11 -21.67 15.99
CA VAL A 104 20.82 -20.25 16.15
C VAL A 104 20.03 -19.62 15.01
N THR A 105 19.96 -20.30 13.85
CA THR A 105 19.47 -19.71 12.61
C THR A 105 18.04 -20.10 12.30
N ALA A 106 17.30 -19.13 11.73
CA ALA A 106 15.99 -19.33 11.15
C ALA A 106 16.06 -19.08 9.65
N SER A 107 15.44 -19.93 8.85
CA SER A 107 15.33 -19.77 7.40
C SER A 107 13.93 -20.12 6.91
N MET A 108 13.66 -19.83 5.63
CA MET A 108 12.36 -20.09 4.99
C MET A 108 11.25 -19.23 5.61
N GLY A 109 10.06 -19.78 5.83
CA GLY A 109 8.90 -19.02 6.27
C GLY A 109 8.06 -18.45 5.13
N GLN A 110 6.77 -18.28 5.36
CA GLN A 110 5.87 -17.59 4.45
C GLN A 110 4.90 -16.74 5.26
N ILE A 111 4.69 -15.52 4.80
CA ILE A 111 3.68 -14.63 5.37
C ILE A 111 2.31 -15.12 4.93
N VAL A 112 1.39 -15.24 5.88
CA VAL A 112 -0.01 -15.55 5.65
C VAL A 112 -0.85 -14.47 6.29
N GLY A 113 -1.82 -13.93 5.56
CA GLY A 113 -2.74 -12.93 6.09
C GLY A 113 -4.04 -12.93 5.30
N PRO A 114 -5.06 -12.22 5.79
CA PRO A 114 -6.35 -12.14 5.10
C PRO A 114 -6.21 -11.42 3.74
N PRO A 115 -7.12 -11.65 2.79
CA PRO A 115 -7.14 -10.89 1.55
C PRO A 115 -7.44 -9.41 1.84
N LEU A 116 -6.70 -8.49 1.22
CA LEU A 116 -6.90 -7.04 1.43
C LEU A 116 -8.18 -6.52 0.76
N MET A 117 -8.61 -7.11 -0.37
CA MET A 117 -9.77 -6.61 -1.12
C MET A 117 -11.03 -6.39 -0.26
N PRO A 118 -11.55 -7.38 0.50
CA PRO A 118 -12.72 -7.15 1.35
C PRO A 118 -12.46 -6.12 2.45
N LEU A 119 -11.24 -6.05 2.98
CA LEU A 119 -10.87 -5.08 4.02
C LEU A 119 -10.87 -3.65 3.46
N ILE A 120 -10.38 -3.45 2.24
CA ILE A 120 -10.39 -2.15 1.55
C ILE A 120 -11.84 -1.75 1.25
N LEU A 121 -12.63 -2.65 0.64
CA LEU A 121 -14.01 -2.35 0.22
C LEU A 121 -14.98 -2.12 1.39
N ALA A 122 -14.63 -2.55 2.60
CA ALA A 122 -15.39 -2.26 3.80
C ALA A 122 -15.57 -0.74 4.00
N SER A 123 -14.52 0.06 3.73
CA SER A 123 -14.49 1.51 3.97
C SER A 123 -14.21 2.37 2.72
N ALA A 124 -14.03 1.75 1.55
CA ALA A 124 -13.84 2.46 0.29
C ALA A 124 -15.05 3.35 -0.10
N PRO A 125 -14.82 4.50 -0.77
CA PRO A 125 -15.88 5.29 -1.38
C PRO A 125 -16.68 4.47 -2.38
N LYS A 126 -18.01 4.47 -2.23
CA LYS A 126 -18.94 3.66 -3.03
C LYS A 126 -20.32 4.31 -3.17
N SER A 127 -20.38 5.64 -3.05
CA SER A 127 -21.63 6.39 -3.05
C SER A 127 -22.26 6.51 -4.44
N SER A 128 -21.45 6.36 -5.49
CA SER A 128 -21.90 6.32 -6.88
C SER A 128 -21.43 5.06 -7.60
N PRO A 129 -22.09 4.67 -8.71
CA PRO A 129 -21.62 3.55 -9.55
C PRO A 129 -20.18 3.72 -10.04
N MET A 130 -19.77 4.97 -10.31
CA MET A 130 -18.40 5.27 -10.73
C MET A 130 -17.40 5.06 -9.59
N GLU A 131 -17.70 5.57 -8.39
CA GLU A 131 -16.85 5.33 -7.22
C GLU A 131 -16.72 3.84 -6.93
N LEU A 132 -17.83 3.09 -6.96
CA LEU A 132 -17.81 1.65 -6.76
C LEU A 132 -16.93 0.94 -7.80
N LYS A 133 -17.02 1.33 -9.09
CA LYS A 133 -16.17 0.78 -10.16
C LYS A 133 -14.69 1.01 -9.87
N TYR A 134 -14.29 2.25 -9.57
CA TYR A 134 -12.89 2.58 -9.27
C TYR A 134 -12.38 1.91 -8.00
N SER A 135 -13.18 1.91 -6.93
CA SER A 135 -12.85 1.27 -5.65
C SER A 135 -12.64 -0.24 -5.82
N ASN A 136 -13.48 -0.92 -6.60
CA ASN A 136 -13.31 -2.35 -6.91
C ASN A 136 -12.01 -2.62 -7.67
N VAL A 137 -11.70 -1.82 -8.69
CA VAL A 137 -10.43 -1.93 -9.44
C VAL A 137 -9.23 -1.75 -8.51
N ILE A 138 -9.21 -0.66 -7.73
CA ILE A 138 -8.08 -0.35 -6.83
C ILE A 138 -7.92 -1.45 -5.77
N ALA A 139 -9.01 -1.87 -5.13
CA ALA A 139 -8.98 -2.90 -4.09
C ALA A 139 -8.50 -4.26 -4.64
N THR A 140 -8.96 -4.65 -5.82
CA THR A 140 -8.56 -5.91 -6.45
C THR A 140 -7.07 -5.90 -6.79
N VAL A 141 -6.60 -4.86 -7.48
CA VAL A 141 -5.20 -4.76 -7.91
C VAL A 141 -4.26 -4.71 -6.71
N ILE A 142 -4.54 -3.87 -5.70
CA ILE A 142 -3.71 -3.80 -4.49
C ILE A 142 -3.69 -5.13 -3.76
N SER A 143 -4.83 -5.80 -3.61
CA SER A 143 -4.92 -7.09 -2.93
C SER A 143 -4.09 -8.17 -3.63
N ASN A 144 -4.20 -8.25 -4.96
CA ASN A 144 -3.44 -9.22 -5.74
C ASN A 144 -1.94 -8.92 -5.71
N GLY A 145 -1.55 -7.64 -5.88
CA GLY A 145 -0.16 -7.21 -5.81
C GLY A 145 0.46 -7.51 -4.44
N TRP A 146 -0.26 -7.24 -3.35
CA TRP A 146 0.19 -7.51 -1.98
C TRP A 146 0.34 -9.00 -1.68
N MET A 147 -0.61 -9.83 -2.14
CA MET A 147 -0.54 -11.28 -2.00
C MET A 147 0.68 -11.85 -2.75
N GLN A 148 0.92 -11.39 -3.98
CA GLN A 148 2.10 -11.79 -4.75
C GLN A 148 3.39 -11.36 -4.04
N PHE A 149 3.45 -10.13 -3.51
CA PHE A 149 4.60 -9.62 -2.78
C PHE A 149 4.90 -10.46 -1.53
N THR A 150 3.91 -10.66 -0.67
CA THR A 150 4.08 -11.38 0.60
C THR A 150 4.51 -12.84 0.41
N ALA A 151 4.13 -13.47 -0.71
CA ALA A 151 4.62 -14.80 -1.08
C ALA A 151 6.14 -14.85 -1.32
N THR A 152 6.74 -13.74 -1.79
CA THR A 152 8.20 -13.63 -2.03
C THR A 152 9.02 -13.45 -0.74
N VAL A 153 8.38 -13.12 0.38
CA VAL A 153 9.09 -12.81 1.62
C VAL A 153 9.59 -14.10 2.27
N LYS A 154 10.89 -14.15 2.59
CA LYS A 154 11.58 -15.31 3.17
C LYS A 154 12.65 -14.87 4.18
N ILE A 155 12.88 -15.67 5.22
CA ILE A 155 14.00 -15.50 6.15
C ILE A 155 15.26 -16.08 5.51
N PRO A 156 16.35 -15.29 5.33
CA PRO A 156 17.55 -15.72 4.61
C PRO A 156 18.58 -16.49 5.47
N GLY A 157 18.19 -17.13 6.59
CA GLY A 157 19.15 -17.76 7.50
C GLY A 157 19.66 -16.80 8.59
N LEU A 158 18.77 -16.05 9.23
CA LEU A 158 19.14 -15.05 10.23
C LEU A 158 19.33 -15.67 11.63
N PRO A 159 20.27 -15.17 12.45
CA PRO A 159 20.49 -15.66 13.82
C PRO A 159 19.38 -15.19 14.77
N MET A 160 18.24 -15.87 14.75
CA MET A 160 17.02 -15.49 15.47
C MET A 160 16.86 -16.19 16.82
N PHE A 161 17.58 -17.30 17.07
CA PHE A 161 17.43 -18.12 18.27
C PHE A 161 18.77 -18.46 18.96
N PRO A 162 19.53 -17.50 19.51
CA PRO A 162 20.83 -17.77 20.13
C PRO A 162 20.81 -18.89 21.20
N ALA A 163 19.72 -18.97 21.97
CA ALA A 163 19.54 -20.01 22.99
C ALA A 163 19.51 -21.45 22.44
N PHE A 164 19.27 -21.62 21.14
CA PHE A 164 19.21 -22.93 20.48
C PHE A 164 20.57 -23.44 20.02
N ALA A 165 21.66 -22.71 20.26
CA ALA A 165 23.02 -23.22 20.05
C ALA A 165 23.34 -24.41 20.95
N ALA A 166 22.87 -24.36 22.21
CA ALA A 166 23.16 -25.33 23.25
C ALA A 166 22.01 -25.35 24.27
N PHE A 167 20.96 -26.12 23.99
CA PHE A 167 19.80 -26.23 24.86
C PHE A 167 19.91 -27.47 25.79
N PRO A 168 19.67 -27.33 27.11
CA PRO A 168 19.79 -28.42 28.07
C PRO A 168 18.51 -29.27 28.16
N GLY A 169 18.19 -30.02 27.11
CA GLY A 169 17.02 -30.88 27.09
C GLY A 169 16.85 -31.65 25.80
N PRO A 170 15.94 -32.64 25.74
CA PRO A 170 15.67 -33.41 24.52
C PRO A 170 14.88 -32.61 23.46
N LEU A 171 14.11 -31.61 23.90
CA LEU A 171 13.27 -30.76 23.07
C LEU A 171 13.31 -29.32 23.60
N ALA A 172 13.61 -28.36 22.73
CA ALA A 172 13.49 -26.95 23.07
C ALA A 172 12.02 -26.53 23.03
N PRO A 173 11.47 -25.93 24.09
CA PRO A 173 10.10 -25.42 24.09
C PRO A 173 9.95 -24.26 23.08
N PRO A 174 8.72 -23.83 22.78
CA PRO A 174 8.48 -22.60 22.02
C PRO A 174 9.14 -21.38 22.69
N ILE A 175 10.18 -20.82 22.06
CA ILE A 175 10.89 -19.61 22.51
C ILE A 175 10.77 -18.53 21.42
N PRO A 176 10.44 -17.27 21.77
CA PRO A 176 10.39 -16.19 20.80
C PRO A 176 11.76 -15.85 20.20
N ASN A 177 11.75 -15.39 18.95
CA ASN A 177 12.95 -14.92 18.29
C ASN A 177 13.49 -13.62 18.90
N VAL A 178 14.79 -13.41 18.71
CA VAL A 178 15.38 -12.07 18.76
C VAL A 178 14.77 -11.24 17.62
N PRO A 179 14.16 -10.08 17.90
CA PRO A 179 13.58 -9.21 16.87
C PRO A 179 14.56 -8.91 15.74
N VAL A 180 14.09 -9.02 14.49
CA VAL A 180 14.87 -8.65 13.30
C VAL A 180 14.12 -7.63 12.45
N PRO A 181 14.80 -6.66 11.81
CA PRO A 181 14.14 -5.74 10.89
C PRO A 181 13.50 -6.49 9.73
N PHE A 182 12.29 -6.10 9.33
CA PHE A 182 11.62 -6.66 8.15
C PHE A 182 12.45 -6.43 6.87
N ALA A 183 13.20 -5.32 6.82
CA ALA A 183 14.14 -5.04 5.74
C ALA A 183 15.27 -6.08 5.60
N ALA A 184 15.59 -6.86 6.64
CA ALA A 184 16.60 -7.91 6.60
C ALA A 184 16.11 -9.22 5.96
N LEU A 185 14.80 -9.33 5.69
CA LEU A 185 14.22 -10.47 4.97
C LEU A 185 14.46 -10.35 3.47
N THR A 186 14.59 -11.50 2.80
CA THR A 186 14.53 -11.58 1.34
C THR A 186 13.13 -11.24 0.88
N GLN A 187 13.00 -10.34 -0.09
CA GLN A 187 11.70 -9.86 -0.59
C GLN A 187 11.83 -9.25 -1.98
N VAL A 188 10.81 -9.41 -2.82
CA VAL A 188 10.77 -8.88 -4.19
C VAL A 188 9.50 -8.04 -4.39
N PRO A 189 9.56 -6.70 -4.24
CA PRO A 189 8.38 -5.82 -4.22
C PRO A 189 7.85 -5.41 -5.60
N VAL A 190 8.21 -6.12 -6.68
CA VAL A 190 7.84 -5.73 -8.06
C VAL A 190 6.32 -5.65 -8.24
N SER A 191 5.57 -6.59 -7.65
CA SER A 191 4.11 -6.66 -7.76
C SER A 191 3.36 -5.50 -7.10
N ILE A 192 4.03 -4.76 -6.20
CA ILE A 192 3.49 -3.58 -5.50
C ILE A 192 4.13 -2.27 -5.96
N SER A 193 4.96 -2.32 -7.01
CA SER A 193 5.54 -1.12 -7.60
C SER A 193 4.47 -0.25 -8.27
N THR A 194 4.70 1.06 -8.27
CA THR A 194 3.81 2.08 -8.83
C THR A 194 3.45 1.75 -10.26
N ASN A 195 4.46 1.40 -11.07
CA ASN A 195 4.27 1.09 -12.48
C ASN A 195 3.41 -0.16 -12.67
N MET A 196 3.65 -1.22 -11.88
CA MET A 196 2.88 -2.46 -11.99
C MET A 196 1.42 -2.25 -11.58
N LEU A 197 1.19 -1.65 -10.41
CA LEU A 197 -0.16 -1.39 -9.89
C LEU A 197 -0.94 -0.47 -10.84
N LYS A 198 -0.35 0.63 -11.29
CA LYS A 198 -0.95 1.55 -12.27
C LYS A 198 -1.39 0.81 -13.53
N MET A 199 -0.50 0.03 -14.14
CA MET A 199 -0.79 -0.68 -15.39
C MET A 199 -1.93 -1.70 -15.21
N GLN A 200 -1.92 -2.43 -14.09
CA GLN A 200 -3.01 -3.36 -13.77
C GLN A 200 -4.34 -2.64 -13.53
N MET A 201 -4.35 -1.50 -12.82
CA MET A 201 -5.57 -0.71 -12.60
C MET A 201 -6.14 -0.15 -13.91
N ILE A 202 -5.29 0.39 -14.79
CA ILE A 202 -5.72 0.88 -16.11
C ILE A 202 -6.31 -0.28 -16.94
N GLY A 203 -5.61 -1.41 -16.99
CA GLY A 203 -6.07 -2.59 -17.71
C GLY A 203 -7.40 -3.13 -17.19
N GLN A 204 -7.57 -3.17 -15.87
CA GLN A 204 -8.79 -3.68 -15.23
C GLN A 204 -9.97 -2.70 -15.29
N LEU A 205 -9.72 -1.38 -15.33
CA LEU A 205 -10.79 -0.39 -15.51
C LEU A 205 -11.47 -0.55 -16.88
N GLY A 206 -10.70 -0.93 -17.90
CA GLY A 206 -11.20 -1.22 -19.25
C GLY A 206 -11.82 -0.03 -19.98
N ASP A 207 -11.52 1.20 -19.54
CA ASP A 207 -12.10 2.42 -20.08
C ASP A 207 -10.99 3.44 -20.41
N PRO A 208 -10.49 3.46 -21.67
CA PRO A 208 -9.41 4.35 -22.08
C PRO A 208 -9.84 5.83 -22.13
N ALA A 209 -11.14 6.11 -22.20
CA ALA A 209 -11.69 7.46 -22.30
C ALA A 209 -12.00 8.08 -20.94
N ALA A 210 -11.90 7.32 -19.84
CA ALA A 210 -12.17 7.81 -18.51
C ALA A 210 -11.27 9.03 -18.18
N PRO A 211 -11.82 10.16 -17.73
CA PRO A 211 -11.01 11.34 -17.46
C PRO A 211 -10.11 11.12 -16.23
N PHE A 212 -8.85 11.53 -16.33
CA PHE A 212 -7.86 11.57 -15.24
C PHE A 212 -7.55 10.22 -14.55
N HIS A 213 -8.00 9.08 -15.11
CA HIS A 213 -7.86 7.77 -14.47
C HIS A 213 -6.40 7.34 -14.32
N LYS A 214 -5.54 7.68 -15.30
CA LYS A 214 -4.11 7.31 -15.30
C LYS A 214 -3.39 8.02 -14.17
N GLU A 215 -3.66 9.31 -14.02
CA GLU A 215 -3.12 10.19 -13.00
C GLU A 215 -3.61 9.77 -11.60
N LEU A 216 -4.89 9.43 -11.48
CA LEU A 216 -5.49 8.92 -10.24
C LEU A 216 -4.83 7.60 -9.80
N PHE A 217 -4.75 6.61 -10.69
CA PHE A 217 -4.15 5.32 -10.37
C PHE A 217 -2.66 5.43 -10.09
N GLU A 218 -1.93 6.26 -10.83
CA GLU A 218 -0.51 6.53 -10.53
C GLU A 218 -0.33 7.20 -9.17
N ALA A 219 -1.18 8.16 -8.81
CA ALA A 219 -1.13 8.84 -7.52
C ALA A 219 -1.35 7.88 -6.35
N ILE A 220 -2.38 7.03 -6.42
CA ILE A 220 -2.69 6.05 -5.37
C ILE A 220 -1.58 4.98 -5.29
N SER A 221 -1.12 4.47 -6.43
CA SER A 221 -0.07 3.44 -6.49
C SER A 221 1.25 3.97 -5.94
N ASN A 222 1.62 5.22 -6.27
CA ASN A 222 2.81 5.86 -5.76
C ASN A 222 2.75 6.08 -4.25
N ALA A 223 1.60 6.52 -3.74
CA ALA A 223 1.39 6.68 -2.31
C ALA A 223 1.49 5.34 -1.56
N PHE A 224 0.97 4.25 -2.15
CA PHE A 224 1.05 2.91 -1.59
C PHE A 224 2.50 2.44 -1.51
N GLU A 225 3.27 2.56 -2.60
CA GLU A 225 4.69 2.18 -2.63
C GLU A 225 5.54 3.00 -1.64
N GLN A 226 5.30 4.30 -1.52
CA GLN A 226 6.01 5.13 -0.53
C GLN A 226 5.67 4.72 0.90
N CYS A 227 4.39 4.43 1.20
CA CYS A 227 3.99 3.92 2.51
C CYS A 227 4.61 2.54 2.80
N TYR A 228 4.69 1.66 1.80
CA TYR A 228 5.39 0.38 1.92
C TYR A 228 6.87 0.58 2.28
N ASN A 229 7.58 1.48 1.59
CA ASN A 229 9.00 1.71 1.83
C ASN A 229 9.27 2.25 3.24
N LEU A 230 8.41 3.13 3.75
CA LEU A 230 8.46 3.59 5.13
C LEU A 230 8.20 2.44 6.12
N TRP A 231 7.12 1.70 5.89
CA TRP A 231 6.74 0.55 6.73
C TRP A 231 7.84 -0.51 6.78
N LYS A 232 8.43 -0.86 5.63
CA LYS A 232 9.53 -1.83 5.53
C LYS A 232 10.73 -1.43 6.39
N ALA A 233 11.05 -0.12 6.42
CA ALA A 233 12.19 0.40 7.17
C ALA A 233 11.91 0.47 8.68
N SER A 234 10.65 0.66 9.08
CA SER A 234 10.26 0.81 10.50
C SER A 234 9.79 -0.48 11.17
N THR A 235 9.45 -1.53 10.42
CA THR A 235 8.83 -2.74 10.96
C THR A 235 9.87 -3.76 11.41
N MET A 236 9.65 -4.33 12.59
CA MET A 236 10.36 -5.46 13.16
C MET A 236 9.51 -6.74 13.05
N VAL A 237 10.19 -7.87 12.86
CA VAL A 237 9.60 -9.19 12.91
C VAL A 237 9.94 -9.83 14.25
N THR A 238 8.89 -10.13 15.01
CA THR A 238 8.93 -10.58 16.40
C THR A 238 7.98 -11.75 16.59
N ASN A 239 8.06 -12.41 17.75
CA ASN A 239 7.14 -13.46 18.15
C ASN A 239 7.07 -14.66 17.17
N ILE A 240 8.13 -14.90 16.40
CA ILE A 240 8.36 -16.21 15.79
C ILE A 240 8.77 -17.15 16.92
N LEU A 241 7.87 -18.05 17.29
CA LEU A 241 8.11 -19.05 18.33
C LEU A 241 8.80 -20.25 17.71
N GLY A 242 10.11 -20.39 17.96
CA GLY A 242 10.91 -21.53 17.54
C GLY A 242 10.82 -22.69 18.53
N THR A 243 10.84 -23.92 18.05
CA THR A 243 10.89 -25.15 18.86
C THR A 243 11.53 -26.27 18.06
N GLY A 244 12.10 -27.29 18.71
CA GLY A 244 12.64 -28.43 17.98
C GLY A 244 13.48 -29.40 18.83
N PRO A 245 13.82 -30.56 18.28
CA PRO A 245 14.55 -31.61 19.00
C PRO A 245 16.04 -31.28 19.12
N ILE A 246 16.68 -31.87 20.13
CA ILE A 246 18.13 -31.83 20.35
C ILE A 246 18.65 -33.27 20.24
N PRO A 247 19.11 -33.71 19.05
CA PRO A 247 19.46 -35.11 18.80
C PRO A 247 20.61 -35.64 19.64
N THR A 248 21.46 -34.75 20.18
CA THR A 248 22.60 -35.14 21.01
C THR A 248 22.21 -35.51 22.44
N PHE A 249 20.96 -35.26 22.87
CA PHE A 249 20.51 -35.55 24.22
C PHE A 249 20.34 -37.08 24.44
N ALA A 250 21.29 -37.70 25.14
CA ALA A 250 21.31 -39.14 25.41
C ALA A 250 21.74 -39.45 26.87
N PRO A 251 20.79 -39.58 27.83
CA PRO A 251 21.06 -39.95 29.22
C PRO A 251 21.86 -41.26 29.36
N PRO A 252 22.73 -41.44 30.38
CA PRO A 252 22.87 -40.64 31.61
C PRO A 252 23.74 -39.37 31.46
N TYR A 253 24.41 -39.19 30.32
CA TYR A 253 25.03 -37.92 29.99
C TYR A 253 23.90 -36.95 29.62
N VAL A 254 23.89 -35.73 30.17
CA VAL A 254 22.88 -34.71 29.84
C VAL A 254 23.55 -33.63 28.97
N PRO A 255 24.01 -33.96 27.75
CA PRO A 255 24.68 -32.99 26.91
C PRO A 255 23.68 -31.92 26.48
N VAL A 256 24.11 -30.67 26.60
CA VAL A 256 23.52 -29.57 25.85
C VAL A 256 23.79 -29.80 24.37
N GLY A 257 22.87 -29.36 23.51
CA GLY A 257 23.06 -29.49 22.07
C GLY A 257 22.23 -28.52 21.26
N PRO A 258 22.52 -28.41 19.97
CA PRO A 258 21.78 -27.53 19.09
C PRO A 258 20.40 -28.10 18.79
N VAL A 259 19.43 -27.21 18.57
CA VAL A 259 18.19 -27.60 17.91
C VAL A 259 18.48 -27.98 16.46
N VAL A 260 17.98 -29.11 15.98
CA VAL A 260 18.17 -29.56 14.59
C VAL A 260 16.82 -29.89 13.97
N GLY A 261 16.53 -29.31 12.80
CA GLY A 261 15.24 -29.54 12.12
C GLY A 261 14.04 -29.02 12.90
N GLY A 262 14.24 -27.97 13.69
CA GLY A 262 13.16 -27.31 14.42
C GLY A 262 12.22 -26.55 13.50
N MET A 263 11.10 -26.11 14.06
CA MET A 263 10.08 -25.33 13.37
C MET A 263 9.83 -24.01 14.09
N GLY A 264 9.46 -23.00 13.33
CA GLY A 264 9.05 -21.69 13.85
C GLY A 264 7.72 -21.25 13.26
N ASN A 265 6.88 -20.67 14.10
CA ASN A 265 5.64 -20.02 13.67
C ASN A 265 5.46 -18.70 14.41
N MET A 266 5.04 -17.68 13.67
CA MET A 266 4.70 -16.36 14.20
C MET A 266 3.20 -16.28 14.37
N LEU A 267 2.76 -15.98 15.59
CA LEU A 267 1.35 -15.68 15.85
C LEU A 267 0.96 -14.33 15.20
N PRO A 268 -0.34 -14.08 14.97
CA PRO A 268 -0.81 -12.79 14.47
C PRO A 268 -0.24 -11.61 15.28
N GLY A 269 0.15 -10.55 14.58
CA GLY A 269 0.69 -9.33 15.20
C GLY A 269 2.20 -9.32 15.43
N GLY A 270 2.95 -10.27 14.86
CA GLY A 270 4.42 -10.28 14.96
C GLY A 270 5.15 -9.22 14.13
N PHE A 271 4.44 -8.48 13.27
CA PHE A 271 4.97 -7.32 12.52
C PHE A 271 4.66 -6.03 13.30
N VAL A 272 5.67 -5.43 13.94
CA VAL A 272 5.52 -4.26 14.84
C VAL A 272 6.45 -3.12 14.51
#